data_AF-A0A8J8PP77-F1
#
_entry.id   AF-A0A8J8PP77-F1
#
_cell.length_a   1.000
_cell.length_b   1.000
_cell.length_c   1.000
_cell.angle_alpha   90.00
_cell.angle_beta   90.00
_cell.angle_gamma   90.00
#
_symmetry.space_group_name_H-M   'P 1'
#
loop_
_entity.id
_entity.type
_entity.pdbx_description
1 polymer ?
#
loop_
_entity_poly.entity_id
_entity_poly.type
_entity_poly.pdbx_seq_one_letter_code
_entity_poly.pdbx_strand_id
1 'polypeptide(L)'
;MTQVSRLSLVLSIIAGILSFAWAFVHIPLYNISFLPFGIRVFFLADGVLAIIAGILFILLFRLVTLKIIYIIEIVYWWINYLLLTLTRILPAPIIGRPLPVTTGPALIAFILDILLIIMSTLIYIIQ
;
A
#
# COMPACT_ATOMS: atom_id res chain seq x y z
N MET A 1 -23.38 16.80 -8.55
CA MET A 1 -22.15 16.01 -8.82
C MET A 1 -21.86 15.99 -10.32
N THR A 2 -20.71 16.52 -10.73
CA THR A 2 -20.20 16.40 -12.12
C THR A 2 -19.77 14.96 -12.40
N GLN A 3 -19.64 14.55 -13.67
CA GLN A 3 -19.13 13.20 -13.99
C GLN A 3 -17.72 12.96 -13.41
N VAL A 4 -16.87 13.98 -13.42
CA VAL A 4 -15.53 13.97 -12.79
C VAL A 4 -15.60 13.64 -11.29
N SER A 5 -16.55 14.24 -10.57
CA SER A 5 -16.73 13.96 -9.13
C SER A 5 -17.19 12.52 -8.83
N ARG A 6 -17.95 11.89 -9.74
CA ARG A 6 -18.37 10.49 -9.60
C ARG A 6 -17.23 9.52 -9.90
N LEU A 7 -16.44 9.79 -10.92
CA LEU A 7 -15.28 8.98 -11.27
C LEU A 7 -14.23 8.99 -10.13
N SER A 8 -13.91 10.17 -9.59
CA SER A 8 -12.98 10.31 -8.46
C SER A 8 -13.45 9.51 -7.24
N LEU A 9 -14.75 9.54 -6.91
CA LEU A 9 -15.31 8.76 -5.82
C LEU A 9 -15.18 7.24 -6.05
N VAL A 10 -15.51 6.75 -7.24
CA VAL A 10 -15.41 5.32 -7.57
C VAL A 10 -13.97 4.84 -7.49
N LEU A 11 -13.03 5.59 -8.09
CA LEU A 11 -11.61 5.26 -8.02
C LEU A 11 -11.10 5.25 -6.58
N SER A 12 -11.54 6.20 -5.77
CA SER A 12 -11.19 6.29 -4.35
C SER A 12 -11.69 5.09 -3.54
N ILE A 13 -12.93 4.63 -3.81
CA ILE A 13 -13.45 3.42 -3.15
C ILE A 13 -12.65 2.18 -3.56
N ILE A 14 -12.33 2.02 -4.84
CA ILE A 14 -11.53 0.90 -5.34
C ILE A 14 -10.13 0.92 -4.71
N ALA A 15 -9.47 2.07 -4.67
CA ALA A 15 -8.17 2.24 -4.01
C ALA A 15 -8.24 1.87 -2.53
N GLY A 16 -9.30 2.28 -1.83
CA GLY A 16 -9.54 1.89 -0.44
C GLY A 16 -9.64 0.39 -0.24
N ILE A 17 -10.41 -0.30 -1.09
CA ILE A 17 -10.55 -1.76 -1.06
C ILE A 17 -9.21 -2.46 -1.32
N LEU A 18 -8.44 -1.99 -2.32
CA LEU A 18 -7.12 -2.52 -2.62
C LEU A 18 -6.15 -2.35 -1.43
N SER A 19 -6.24 -1.22 -0.74
CA SER A 19 -5.44 -0.94 0.46
C SER A 19 -5.76 -1.92 1.60
N PHE A 20 -7.04 -2.23 1.79
CA PHE A 20 -7.45 -3.25 2.76
C PHE A 20 -7.00 -4.66 2.35
N ALA A 21 -7.06 -4.98 1.05
CA ALA A 21 -6.53 -6.24 0.54
C ALA A 21 -5.01 -6.37 0.80
N TRP A 22 -4.27 -5.26 0.64
CA TRP A 22 -2.85 -5.21 0.97
C TRP A 22 -2.60 -5.50 2.45
N ALA A 23 -3.33 -4.83 3.34
CA ALA A 23 -3.23 -5.06 4.78
C ALA A 23 -3.59 -6.51 5.16
N PHE A 24 -4.61 -7.08 4.52
CA PHE A 24 -5.04 -8.46 4.74
C PHE A 24 -3.93 -9.49 4.42
N VAL A 25 -3.10 -9.22 3.42
CA VAL A 25 -1.97 -10.08 3.07
C VAL A 25 -0.80 -9.96 4.06
N HIS A 26 -0.57 -8.77 4.62
CA HIS A 26 0.63 -8.49 5.43
C HIS A 26 0.44 -8.63 6.93
N ILE A 27 -0.73 -8.28 7.49
CA ILE A 27 -0.98 -8.41 8.94
C ILE A 27 -0.77 -9.84 9.46
N PRO A 28 -1.22 -10.91 8.76
CA PRO A 28 -0.97 -12.29 9.21
C PRO A 28 0.52 -12.64 9.34
N LEU A 29 1.42 -11.93 8.65
CA LEU A 29 2.87 -12.16 8.74
C LEU A 29 3.42 -11.88 10.14
N TYR A 30 2.71 -11.09 10.96
CA TYR A 30 3.07 -10.89 12.37
C TYR A 30 3.10 -12.20 13.16
N ASN A 31 2.22 -13.15 12.83
CA ASN A 31 2.08 -14.42 13.54
C ASN A 31 3.07 -15.50 13.07
N ILE A 32 3.92 -15.19 12.08
CA ILE A 32 4.89 -16.14 11.56
C ILE A 32 6.12 -16.18 12.48
N SER A 33 6.22 -17.24 13.28
CA SER A 33 7.24 -17.38 14.32
C SER A 33 8.68 -17.48 13.79
N PHE A 34 8.89 -17.93 12.56
CA PHE A 34 10.23 -18.02 11.95
C PHE A 34 10.79 -16.66 11.51
N LEU A 35 9.96 -15.60 11.43
CA LEU A 35 10.43 -14.27 11.08
C LEU A 35 11.01 -13.55 12.32
N PRO A 36 12.12 -12.79 12.17
CA PRO A 36 12.65 -11.94 13.23
C PRO A 36 11.58 -10.99 13.79
N PHE A 37 11.56 -10.78 15.11
CA PHE A 37 10.54 -9.97 15.78
C PHE A 37 10.36 -8.57 15.16
N GLY A 38 11.46 -7.88 14.86
CA GLY A 38 11.40 -6.56 14.23
C GLY A 38 10.70 -6.56 12.86
N ILE A 39 10.89 -7.61 12.07
CA ILE A 39 10.23 -7.77 10.77
C ILE A 39 8.73 -8.06 10.96
N ARG A 40 8.36 -8.86 11.96
CA ARG A 40 6.95 -9.12 12.29
C ARG A 40 6.23 -7.83 12.68
N VAL A 41 6.83 -7.04 13.57
CA VAL A 41 6.27 -5.75 14.02
C VAL A 41 6.18 -4.76 12.86
N PHE A 42 7.18 -4.73 11.97
CA PHE A 42 7.14 -3.92 10.75
C PHE A 42 5.90 -4.23 9.91
N PHE A 43 5.64 -5.50 9.59
CA PHE A 43 4.46 -5.87 8.79
C PHE A 43 3.13 -5.54 9.46
N LEU A 44 3.06 -5.63 10.79
CA LEU A 44 1.86 -5.22 11.52
C LEU A 44 1.65 -3.72 11.44
N ALA A 45 2.69 -2.93 11.71
CA ALA A 45 2.63 -1.47 11.67
C ALA A 45 2.28 -0.96 10.27
N ASP A 46 2.94 -1.52 9.25
CA ASP A 46 2.69 -1.17 7.86
C ASP A 46 1.29 -1.61 7.39
N GLY A 47 0.82 -2.78 7.83
CA GLY A 47 -0.57 -3.20 7.61
C GLY A 47 -1.60 -2.24 8.22
N VAL A 48 -1.32 -1.68 9.40
CA VAL A 48 -2.17 -0.64 10.01
C VAL A 48 -2.12 0.66 9.21
N LEU A 49 -0.95 1.07 8.72
CA LEU A 49 -0.83 2.24 7.83
C LEU A 49 -1.61 2.04 6.54
N ALA A 50 -1.59 0.85 5.94
CA ALA A 50 -2.41 0.51 4.78
C ALA A 50 -3.91 0.56 5.09
N ILE A 51 -4.36 0.20 6.29
CA ILE A 51 -5.77 0.40 6.68
C ILE A 51 -6.09 1.89 6.77
N ILE A 52 -5.23 2.69 7.39
CA ILE A 52 -5.40 4.15 7.48
C ILE A 52 -5.48 4.76 6.07
N ALA A 53 -4.57 4.38 5.19
CA ALA A 53 -4.56 4.78 3.78
C ALA A 53 -5.88 4.41 3.08
N GLY A 54 -6.38 3.20 3.32
CA GLY A 54 -7.65 2.74 2.76
C GLY A 54 -8.85 3.58 3.22
N ILE A 55 -8.87 3.94 4.50
CA ILE A 55 -9.87 4.85 5.06
C ILE A 55 -9.74 6.24 4.45
N LEU A 56 -8.51 6.76 4.32
CA LEU A 56 -8.26 8.05 3.69
C LEU A 56 -8.75 8.06 2.25
N PHE A 57 -8.42 7.05 1.43
CA PHE A 57 -8.99 6.91 0.09
C PHE A 57 -10.51 7.01 0.10
N ILE A 58 -11.21 6.26 0.95
CA ILE A 58 -12.68 6.31 0.97
C ILE A 58 -13.21 7.69 1.44
N LEU A 59 -12.53 8.34 2.38
CA LEU A 59 -12.93 9.65 2.90
C LEU A 59 -12.49 10.83 2.01
N LEU A 60 -11.64 10.59 1.00
CA LEU A 60 -11.01 11.63 0.18
C LEU A 60 -12.04 12.47 -0.62
N PHE A 61 -13.24 11.96 -0.90
CA PHE A 61 -14.29 12.80 -1.52
C PHE A 61 -14.75 13.96 -0.64
N ARG A 62 -14.48 13.91 0.67
CA ARG A 62 -14.75 15.01 1.64
C ARG A 62 -13.53 15.88 1.91
N LEU A 63 -12.34 15.41 1.56
CA LEU A 63 -11.05 16.05 1.88
C LEU A 63 -10.39 16.70 0.65
N VAL A 64 -11.16 16.93 -0.42
CA VAL A 64 -10.75 17.45 -1.75
C VAL A 64 -9.81 18.67 -1.66
N THR A 65 -9.97 19.50 -0.64
CA THR A 65 -9.15 20.70 -0.41
C THR A 65 -7.71 20.42 0.03
N LEU A 66 -7.37 19.20 0.44
CA LEU A 66 -6.06 18.83 0.98
C LEU A 66 -5.29 17.95 -0.01
N LYS A 67 -4.83 18.56 -1.12
CA LYS A 67 -4.00 17.89 -2.15
C LYS A 67 -2.79 17.12 -1.59
N ILE A 68 -2.28 17.56 -0.44
CA ILE A 68 -1.15 16.93 0.24
C ILE A 68 -1.43 15.48 0.67
N ILE A 69 -2.68 15.13 1.00
CA ILE A 69 -3.04 13.76 1.42
C ILE A 69 -2.80 12.79 0.26
N TYR A 70 -3.17 13.15 -0.97
CA TYR A 70 -2.94 12.32 -2.14
C TYR A 70 -1.44 12.12 -2.43
N ILE A 71 -0.62 13.15 -2.20
CA ILE A 71 0.83 13.02 -2.37
C ILE A 71 1.39 12.06 -1.31
N ILE A 72 0.93 12.15 -0.06
CA ILE A 72 1.33 11.23 1.01
C ILE A 72 0.96 9.78 0.65
N GLU A 73 -0.25 9.56 0.13
CA GLU A 73 -0.67 8.25 -0.39
C GLU A 73 0.26 7.73 -1.49
N ILE A 74 0.52 8.54 -2.52
CA ILE A 74 1.41 8.16 -3.62
C ILE A 74 2.79 7.78 -3.07
N VAL A 75 3.36 8.61 -2.19
CA VAL A 75 4.68 8.38 -1.60
C VAL A 75 4.69 7.10 -0.76
N TYR A 76 3.64 6.85 0.02
CA TYR A 76 3.51 5.64 0.82
C TYR A 76 3.54 4.37 -0.03
N TRP A 77 2.77 4.30 -1.11
CA TRP A 77 2.75 3.12 -1.99
C TRP A 77 4.05 2.94 -2.77
N TRP A 78 4.72 4.04 -3.16
CA TRP A 78 6.05 3.96 -3.74
C TRP A 78 7.10 3.45 -2.76
N ILE A 79 7.07 3.89 -1.50
CA ILE A 79 7.97 3.37 -0.46
C ILE A 79 7.76 1.86 -0.31
N ASN A 80 6.52 1.38 -0.27
CA ASN A 80 6.23 -0.05 -0.20
C ASN A 80 6.76 -0.83 -1.40
N TYR A 81 6.47 -0.36 -2.62
CA TYR A 81 6.99 -0.96 -3.84
C TYR A 81 8.52 -1.03 -3.86
N LEU A 82 9.19 0.06 -3.47
CA LEU A 82 10.64 0.14 -3.44
C LEU A 82 11.22 -0.76 -2.35
N LEU A 83 10.67 -0.77 -1.14
CA LEU A 83 11.11 -1.67 -0.07
C LEU A 83 10.97 -3.14 -0.50
N LEU A 84 9.84 -3.48 -1.12
CA LEU A 84 9.60 -4.81 -1.66
C LEU A 84 10.65 -5.15 -2.72
N THR A 85 10.86 -4.30 -3.71
CA THR A 85 11.86 -4.49 -4.78
C THR A 85 13.30 -4.59 -4.25
N LEU A 86 13.71 -3.63 -3.41
CA LEU A 86 15.06 -3.55 -2.88
C LEU A 86 15.42 -4.78 -2.04
N THR A 87 14.50 -5.30 -1.24
CA THR A 87 14.76 -6.51 -0.44
C THR A 87 14.88 -7.80 -1.27
N ARG A 88 14.57 -7.77 -2.58
CA ARG A 88 14.78 -8.90 -3.52
C ARG A 88 16.09 -8.77 -4.29
N ILE A 89 16.66 -7.57 -4.38
CA ILE A 89 17.91 -7.30 -5.09
C ILE A 89 19.07 -7.23 -4.09
N LEU A 90 18.86 -6.52 -2.98
CA LEU A 90 19.82 -6.27 -1.92
C LEU A 90 19.54 -7.17 -0.71
N PRO A 91 20.55 -7.46 0.12
CA PRO A 91 20.35 -8.12 1.40
C PRO A 91 19.30 -7.39 2.23
N ALA A 92 18.22 -8.08 2.58
CA ALA A 92 17.21 -7.48 3.44
C ALA A 92 17.85 -7.15 4.80
N PRO A 93 17.55 -5.98 5.39
CA PRO A 93 17.96 -5.67 6.75
C PRO A 93 17.58 -6.82 7.67
N ILE A 94 18.46 -7.18 8.61
CA ILE A 94 18.28 -8.27 9.60
C ILE A 94 18.44 -9.69 9.03
N ILE A 95 18.06 -9.97 7.78
CA ILE A 95 18.17 -11.32 7.18
C ILE A 95 19.54 -11.53 6.53
N GLY A 96 20.19 -10.47 6.04
CA GLY A 96 21.55 -10.55 5.47
C GLY A 96 21.64 -11.24 4.12
N ARG A 97 20.50 -11.59 3.49
CA ARG A 97 20.40 -12.12 2.13
C ARG A 97 19.13 -11.59 1.44
N PRO A 98 19.09 -11.55 0.10
CA PRO A 98 17.89 -11.20 -0.63
C PRO A 98 16.73 -12.15 -0.35
N LEU A 99 15.52 -11.62 -0.33
CA LEU A 99 14.28 -12.39 -0.20
C LEU A 99 13.91 -13.05 -1.54
N PRO A 100 13.25 -14.22 -1.52
CA PRO A 100 12.80 -14.88 -2.75
C PRO A 100 11.72 -14.06 -3.47
N VAL A 101 11.87 -13.94 -4.79
CA VAL A 101 10.99 -13.14 -5.67
C VAL A 101 9.63 -13.81 -5.91
N THR A 102 9.58 -15.14 -5.90
CA THR A 102 8.46 -15.92 -6.48
C THR A 102 7.58 -16.62 -5.44
N THR A 103 7.53 -16.12 -4.21
CA THR A 103 6.63 -16.69 -3.18
C THR A 103 5.29 -15.95 -3.16
N GLY A 104 4.19 -16.68 -3.04
CA GLY A 104 2.81 -16.19 -3.25
C GLY A 104 2.50 -14.81 -2.66
N PRO A 105 2.67 -14.58 -1.34
CA PRO A 105 2.37 -13.29 -0.71
C PRO A 105 3.17 -12.13 -1.28
N ALA A 106 4.42 -12.35 -1.67
CA ALA A 106 5.28 -11.31 -2.24
C ALA A 106 4.81 -10.88 -3.64
N LEU A 107 4.39 -11.83 -4.49
CA LEU A 107 3.87 -11.50 -5.81
C LEU A 107 2.54 -10.73 -5.73
N ILE A 108 1.67 -11.14 -4.80
CA ILE A 108 0.40 -10.43 -4.54
C ILE A 108 0.70 -9.00 -4.07
N ALA A 109 1.64 -8.81 -3.15
CA ALA A 109 2.07 -7.50 -2.69
C ALA A 109 2.57 -6.61 -3.85
N PHE A 110 3.43 -7.13 -4.73
CA PHE A 110 3.91 -6.40 -5.91
C PHE A 110 2.77 -5.89 -6.80
N ILE A 111 1.78 -6.74 -7.07
CA ILE A 111 0.65 -6.37 -7.92
C ILE A 111 -0.20 -5.30 -7.23
N LEU A 112 -0.47 -5.47 -5.93
CA LEU A 112 -1.25 -4.50 -5.16
C LEU A 112 -0.54 -3.13 -5.09
N ASP A 113 0.78 -3.11 -4.88
CA ASP A 113 1.56 -1.86 -4.86
C ASP A 113 1.44 -1.11 -6.19
N ILE A 114 1.61 -1.81 -7.33
CA ILE A 114 1.49 -1.20 -8.66
C ILE A 114 0.09 -0.65 -8.88
N LEU A 115 -0.95 -1.41 -8.53
CA LEU A 115 -2.33 -0.96 -8.67
C LEU A 115 -2.60 0.27 -7.79
N LEU A 116 -2.11 0.28 -6.54
CA LEU A 116 -2.29 1.40 -5.62
C LEU A 116 -1.52 2.65 -6.05
N ILE A 117 -0.32 2.51 -6.63
CA ILE A 117 0.42 3.61 -7.25
C ILE A 117 -0.38 4.20 -8.42
N ILE A 118 -0.89 3.36 -9.32
CA ILE A 118 -1.70 3.82 -10.47
C ILE A 118 -2.95 4.54 -9.97
N MET A 119 -3.69 3.93 -9.04
CA MET A 119 -4.95 4.48 -8.54
C MET A 119 -4.73 5.80 -7.80
N SER A 120 -3.76 5.86 -6.87
CA SER A 120 -3.43 7.09 -6.14
C SER A 120 -2.98 8.22 -7.08
N THR A 121 -2.19 7.91 -8.10
CA THR A 121 -1.75 8.88 -9.12
C THR A 121 -2.93 9.38 -9.95
N LEU A 122 -3.82 8.49 -10.43
CA LEU A 122 -5.00 8.87 -11.19
C LEU A 122 -5.94 9.75 -10.38
N ILE A 123 -6.19 9.39 -9.12
CA ILE A 123 -7.04 10.18 -8.22
C ILE A 123 -6.44 11.58 -8.02
N TYR A 124 -5.12 11.68 -7.81
CA TYR A 124 -4.43 12.96 -7.66
C TYR A 124 -4.55 13.88 -8.89
N ILE A 125 -4.42 13.32 -10.09
CA ILE A 125 -4.51 14.09 -11.35
C ILE A 125 -5.95 14.58 -11.61
N ILE A 126 -6.95 13.78 -11.23
CA ILE A 126 -8.37 14.09 -11.46
C ILE A 126 -8.92 15.14 -10.49
N GLN A 127 -8.28 15.30 -9.32
CA GLN A 127 -8.62 16.25 -8.26
C GLN A 127 -8.00 17.65 -8.48
#